data_AF-A0A6A5KD15-F1
#
_entry.id   AF-A0A6A5KD15-F1
#
_cell.length_a   1.000
_cell.length_b   1.000
_cell.length_c   1.000
_cell.angle_alpha   90.00
_cell.angle_beta   90.00
_cell.angle_gamma   90.00
#
_symmetry.space_group_name_H-M   'P 1'
#
loop_
_entity.id
_entity.type
_entity.pdbx_description
1 polymer ?
#
loop_
_entity_poly.entity_id
_entity_poly.type
_entity_poly.pdbx_seq_one_letter_code
_entity_poly.pdbx_strand_id
1 'polypeptide(L)'
;MVNTRAPGTVQTPTDSVDAFWARNELIPFLMTVFRNRAGYSTWKHSNWERSIKIAEQNIDRIPFYEDFPSTIERLRLSLTNPCVLTPEELTKFSRLADGPVQVVVSIFVRHMICHGKYELHSLGVNPSPDFPRNQESAPDHAKAPDWKETEEVQRRIGALTMKGQSK
;
A
#
# COMPACT_ATOMS: atom_id res chain seq x y z
N MET A 1 -38.16 -15.39 -12.57
CA MET A 1 -37.15 -16.46 -12.65
C MET A 1 -35.97 -15.94 -13.46
N VAL A 2 -34.82 -15.94 -12.81
CA VAL A 2 -33.43 -15.88 -13.32
C VAL A 2 -33.14 -14.93 -14.49
N ASN A 3 -32.61 -13.74 -14.16
CA ASN A 3 -31.80 -12.97 -15.09
C ASN A 3 -30.33 -13.36 -14.82
N THR A 4 -29.75 -14.07 -15.78
CA THR A 4 -28.43 -14.69 -15.72
C THR A 4 -27.33 -13.61 -15.77
N ARG A 5 -26.36 -13.71 -14.85
CA ARG A 5 -25.20 -12.83 -14.69
C ARG A 5 -24.45 -12.56 -16.02
N ALA A 6 -24.06 -11.31 -16.22
CA ALA A 6 -23.09 -10.93 -17.24
C ALA A 6 -21.72 -11.62 -16.97
N PRO A 7 -21.06 -12.16 -18.01
CA PRO A 7 -19.72 -12.74 -17.89
C PRO A 7 -18.69 -11.64 -17.65
N GLY A 8 -17.81 -11.88 -16.68
CA GLY A 8 -16.75 -10.97 -16.27
C GLY A 8 -15.84 -10.59 -17.42
N THR A 9 -15.55 -9.29 -17.53
CA THR A 9 -14.59 -8.73 -18.47
C THR A 9 -13.21 -9.36 -18.20
N VAL A 10 -12.77 -10.23 -19.11
CA VAL A 10 -11.37 -10.67 -19.18
C VAL A 10 -10.59 -9.45 -19.66
N GLN A 11 -10.02 -8.67 -18.74
CA GLN A 11 -9.09 -7.60 -19.11
C GLN A 11 -7.83 -8.26 -19.67
N THR A 12 -7.52 -7.96 -20.93
CA THR A 12 -6.23 -8.31 -21.52
C THR A 12 -5.14 -7.49 -20.82
N PRO A 13 -4.00 -8.09 -20.47
CA PRO A 13 -2.86 -7.35 -19.94
C PRO A 13 -2.54 -6.16 -20.84
N THR A 14 -2.38 -4.98 -20.26
CA THR A 14 -1.97 -3.79 -21.02
C THR A 14 -0.45 -3.71 -21.04
N ASP A 15 0.17 -3.49 -22.20
CA ASP A 15 1.64 -3.44 -22.32
C ASP A 15 2.29 -2.24 -21.58
N SER A 16 1.49 -1.32 -21.04
CA SER A 16 1.95 -0.12 -20.34
C SER A 16 0.93 0.38 -19.33
N VAL A 17 1.38 1.14 -18.32
CA VAL A 17 0.51 1.80 -17.35
C VAL A 17 -0.33 2.88 -18.02
N ASP A 18 -1.61 2.90 -17.69
CA ASP A 18 -2.54 3.95 -18.09
C ASP A 18 -2.12 5.28 -17.44
N ALA A 19 -1.65 6.22 -18.27
CA ALA A 19 -1.14 7.51 -17.82
C ALA A 19 -2.18 8.35 -17.07
N PHE A 20 -3.47 8.19 -17.41
CA PHE A 20 -4.55 8.91 -16.74
C PHE A 20 -4.75 8.35 -15.32
N TRP A 21 -4.78 7.04 -15.16
CA TRP A 21 -4.84 6.38 -13.85
C TRP A 21 -3.60 6.72 -13.01
N ALA A 22 -2.40 6.65 -13.57
CA ALA A 22 -1.18 6.98 -12.84
C ALA A 22 -1.19 8.41 -12.30
N ARG A 23 -1.65 9.38 -13.11
CA ARG A 23 -1.72 10.80 -12.75
C ARG A 23 -2.78 11.10 -11.69
N ASN A 24 -3.92 10.42 -11.71
CA ASN A 24 -5.04 10.70 -10.81
C ASN A 24 -5.05 9.84 -9.55
N GLU A 25 -4.52 8.62 -9.62
CA GLU A 25 -4.55 7.64 -8.53
C GLU A 25 -3.16 7.41 -7.94
N LEU A 26 -2.24 6.80 -8.69
CA LEU A 26 -0.99 6.30 -8.13
C LEU A 26 -0.06 7.42 -7.65
N ILE A 27 0.18 8.45 -8.44
CA ILE A 27 1.14 9.51 -8.07
C ILE A 27 0.63 10.33 -6.87
N PRO A 28 -0.63 10.81 -6.84
CA PRO A 28 -1.16 11.48 -5.65
C PRO A 28 -1.15 10.60 -4.40
N PHE A 29 -1.43 9.31 -4.54
CA PHE A 29 -1.31 8.34 -3.46
C PHE A 29 0.13 8.26 -2.92
N LEU A 30 1.13 8.03 -3.78
CA LEU A 30 2.54 7.94 -3.41
C LEU A 30 3.06 9.21 -2.75
N MET A 31 2.70 10.37 -3.31
CA MET A 31 3.02 11.67 -2.72
C MET A 31 2.42 11.81 -1.32
N THR A 32 1.21 11.31 -1.10
CA THR A 32 0.54 11.39 0.20
C THR A 32 1.22 10.50 1.24
N VAL A 33 1.47 9.23 0.93
CA VAL A 33 1.99 8.26 1.91
C VAL A 33 3.49 8.38 2.15
N PHE A 34 4.26 8.91 1.19
CA PHE A 34 5.72 9.04 1.31
C PHE A 34 6.25 10.47 1.48
N ARG A 35 5.39 11.51 1.56
CA ARG A 35 5.84 12.91 1.74
C ARG A 35 6.78 13.13 2.93
N ASN A 36 6.63 12.36 4.00
CA ASN A 36 7.43 12.50 5.22
C ASN A 36 8.60 11.51 5.28
N ARG A 37 8.73 10.63 4.28
CA ARG A 37 9.80 9.62 4.24
C ARG A 37 11.10 10.27 3.77
N ALA A 38 12.18 10.02 4.51
CA ALA A 38 13.51 10.52 4.15
C ALA A 38 13.87 10.11 2.72
N GLY A 39 14.37 11.08 1.93
CA GLY A 39 14.72 10.90 0.53
C GLY A 39 13.58 11.10 -0.48
N TYR A 40 12.32 11.18 -0.03
CA TYR A 40 11.13 11.32 -0.90
C TYR A 40 10.34 12.61 -0.64
N SER A 41 10.63 13.34 0.42
CA SER A 41 9.90 14.57 0.80
C SER A 41 9.95 15.69 -0.22
N THR A 42 10.99 15.72 -1.06
CA THR A 42 11.17 16.72 -2.12
C THR A 42 10.77 16.20 -3.50
N TRP A 43 10.31 14.95 -3.60
CA TRP A 43 9.94 14.36 -4.88
C TRP A 43 8.72 15.05 -5.47
N LYS A 44 8.86 15.42 -6.74
CA LYS A 44 7.78 16.00 -7.53
C LYS A 44 7.12 14.92 -8.37
N HIS A 45 6.01 15.27 -9.01
CA HIS A 45 5.27 14.41 -9.92
C HIS A 45 6.17 13.67 -10.92
N SER A 46 7.12 14.38 -11.55
CA SER A 46 8.07 13.82 -12.52
C SER A 46 9.03 12.76 -11.94
N ASN A 47 9.33 12.81 -10.63
CA ASN A 47 10.14 11.78 -9.98
C ASN A 47 9.35 10.48 -9.88
N TRP A 48 8.07 10.57 -9.52
CA TRP A 48 7.16 9.43 -9.45
C TRP A 48 6.88 8.84 -10.83
N GLU A 49 6.67 9.67 -11.86
CA GLU A 49 6.56 9.21 -13.25
C GLU A 49 7.79 8.40 -13.68
N ARG A 50 9.00 8.85 -13.32
CA ARG A 50 10.23 8.10 -13.59
C ARG A 50 10.25 6.76 -12.84
N SER A 51 9.85 6.74 -11.58
CA SER A 51 9.79 5.53 -10.76
C SER A 51 8.77 4.51 -11.30
N ILE A 52 7.63 4.99 -11.80
CA ILE A 52 6.62 4.17 -12.49
C ILE A 52 7.21 3.56 -13.77
N LYS A 53 7.88 4.35 -14.61
CA LYS A 53 8.55 3.82 -15.82
C LYS A 53 9.61 2.76 -15.50
N ILE A 54 10.37 2.94 -14.43
CA ILE A 54 11.34 1.93 -13.98
C ILE A 54 10.62 0.65 -13.53
N ALA A 55 9.48 0.77 -12.84
CA ALA A 55 8.67 -0.36 -12.43
C ALA A 55 8.09 -1.13 -13.63
N GLU A 56 7.57 -0.44 -14.64
CA GLU A 56 7.08 -1.05 -15.89
C GLU A 56 8.16 -1.91 -16.56
N GLN A 57 9.38 -1.38 -16.67
CA GLN A 57 10.52 -2.08 -17.29
C GLN A 57 11.02 -3.30 -16.50
N ASN A 58 10.66 -3.42 -15.22
CA ASN A 58 11.14 -4.46 -14.32
C ASN A 58 9.99 -5.27 -13.68
N ILE A 59 8.86 -5.36 -14.37
CA ILE A 59 7.65 -6.02 -13.87
C ILE A 59 7.87 -7.48 -13.46
N ASP A 60 8.74 -8.21 -14.19
CA ASP A 60 9.06 -9.61 -13.94
C ASP A 60 10.06 -9.84 -12.78
N ARG A 61 10.62 -8.77 -12.21
CA ARG A 61 11.68 -8.83 -11.19
C ARG A 61 11.20 -8.50 -9.78
N ILE A 62 9.89 -8.44 -9.59
CA ILE A 62 9.30 -8.04 -8.31
C ILE A 62 9.38 -9.21 -7.32
N PRO A 63 10.05 -9.06 -6.17
CA PRO A 63 10.27 -10.15 -5.20
C PRO A 63 9.01 -10.47 -4.35
N PHE A 64 7.83 -10.14 -4.86
CA PHE A 64 6.55 -10.32 -4.19
C PHE A 64 5.55 -10.90 -5.19
N TYR A 65 5.13 -12.15 -5.00
CA TYR A 65 4.41 -12.91 -6.02
C TYR A 65 2.89 -12.71 -5.99
N GLU A 66 2.33 -12.23 -4.87
CA GLU A 66 0.88 -12.06 -4.75
C GLU A 66 0.42 -10.83 -5.54
N ASP A 67 -0.60 -11.01 -6.38
CA ASP A 67 -1.11 -9.96 -7.26
C ASP A 67 -2.64 -9.99 -7.35
N PHE A 68 -3.30 -10.16 -6.20
CA PHE A 68 -4.76 -10.10 -6.12
C PHE A 68 -5.23 -8.70 -5.73
N PRO A 69 -6.43 -8.25 -6.14
CA PRO A 69 -6.95 -6.95 -5.72
C PRO A 69 -7.02 -6.79 -4.19
N SER A 70 -7.30 -7.87 -3.44
CA SER A 70 -7.28 -7.87 -1.97
C SER A 70 -5.87 -7.65 -1.39
N THR A 71 -4.83 -8.07 -2.09
CA THR A 71 -3.43 -7.83 -1.71
C THR A 71 -3.07 -6.36 -1.91
N ILE A 72 -3.51 -5.77 -3.03
CA ILE A 72 -3.36 -4.33 -3.30
C ILE A 72 -4.09 -3.50 -2.26
N GLU A 73 -5.31 -3.88 -1.90
CA GLU A 73 -6.09 -3.22 -0.86
C GLU A 73 -5.37 -3.23 0.49
N ARG A 74 -4.86 -4.39 0.91
CA ARG A 74 -4.13 -4.53 2.18
C ARG A 74 -2.84 -3.71 2.18
N LEU A 75 -2.09 -3.71 1.08
CA LEU A 75 -0.89 -2.86 0.96
C LEU A 75 -1.25 -1.38 1.02
N ARG A 76 -2.29 -0.94 0.29
CA ARG A 76 -2.79 0.43 0.33
C ARG A 76 -3.16 0.84 1.76
N LEU A 77 -3.98 0.04 2.44
CA LEU A 77 -4.38 0.29 3.83
C LEU A 77 -3.19 0.26 4.79
N SER A 78 -2.19 -0.60 4.59
CA SER A 78 -1.00 -0.61 5.44
C SER A 78 -0.22 0.71 5.39
N LEU A 79 -0.30 1.43 4.25
CA LEU A 79 0.36 2.71 4.02
C LEU A 79 -0.48 3.91 4.46
N THR A 80 -1.81 3.82 4.40
CA THR A 80 -2.72 4.95 4.69
C THR A 80 -3.40 4.87 6.05
N ASN A 81 -3.76 3.68 6.50
CA ASN A 81 -4.52 3.44 7.72
C ASN A 81 -4.27 2.01 8.25
N PRO A 82 -3.11 1.75 8.85
CA PRO A 82 -2.75 0.40 9.31
C PRO A 82 -3.67 -0.13 10.42
N CYS A 83 -4.39 0.74 11.13
CA CYS A 83 -5.27 0.38 12.25
C CYS A 83 -6.48 -0.47 11.84
N VAL A 84 -6.86 -0.47 10.56
CA VAL A 84 -7.98 -1.30 10.06
C VAL A 84 -7.54 -2.70 9.62
N LEU A 85 -6.23 -2.98 9.62
CA LEU A 85 -5.70 -4.29 9.31
C LEU A 85 -5.71 -5.18 10.54
N THR A 86 -5.96 -6.47 10.34
CA THR A 86 -5.72 -7.47 11.37
C THR A 86 -4.21 -7.55 11.70
N PRO A 87 -3.82 -8.03 12.90
CA PRO A 87 -2.40 -8.16 13.26
C PRO A 87 -1.59 -9.02 12.27
N GLU A 88 -2.21 -10.05 11.71
CA GLU A 88 -1.61 -10.96 10.72
C GLU A 88 -1.34 -10.24 9.39
N GLU A 89 -2.33 -9.48 8.89
CA GLU A 89 -2.17 -8.64 7.71
C GLU A 89 -1.11 -7.57 7.95
N LEU A 90 -1.16 -6.86 9.07
CA LEU A 90 -0.21 -5.81 9.39
C LEU A 90 1.22 -6.36 9.42
N THR A 91 1.46 -7.52 10.05
CA THR A 91 2.77 -8.15 10.11
C THR A 91 3.34 -8.47 8.72
N LYS A 92 2.47 -8.87 7.78
CA LYS A 92 2.86 -9.20 6.42
C LYS A 92 3.18 -7.95 5.60
N PHE A 93 2.32 -6.94 5.65
CA PHE A 93 2.40 -5.76 4.79
C PHE A 93 3.28 -4.64 5.37
N SER A 94 3.53 -4.60 6.68
CA SER A 94 4.46 -3.65 7.30
C SER A 94 5.87 -3.79 6.74
N ARG A 95 6.33 -5.03 6.51
CA ARG A 95 7.64 -5.29 5.89
C ARG A 95 7.78 -4.69 4.49
N LEU A 96 6.67 -4.63 3.73
CA LEU A 96 6.66 -3.99 2.42
C LEU A 96 6.61 -2.47 2.53
N ALA A 97 5.81 -1.95 3.46
CA ALA A 97 5.71 -0.52 3.73
C ALA A 97 7.05 0.09 4.19
N ASP A 98 7.74 -0.60 5.11
CA ASP A 98 9.04 -0.21 5.65
C ASP A 98 10.20 -0.50 4.68
N GLY A 99 9.98 -1.39 3.71
CA GLY A 99 10.96 -1.78 2.69
C GLY A 99 11.22 -0.69 1.63
N PRO A 100 11.96 -1.02 0.56
CA PRO A 100 12.28 -0.06 -0.50
C PRO A 100 11.01 0.45 -1.21
N VAL A 101 10.82 1.77 -1.29
CA VAL A 101 9.66 2.40 -1.95
C VAL A 101 9.44 1.87 -3.37
N GLN A 102 10.52 1.62 -4.12
CA GLN A 102 10.42 1.11 -5.48
C GLN A 102 9.70 -0.24 -5.56
N VAL A 103 9.81 -1.11 -4.53
CA VAL A 103 9.08 -2.39 -4.50
C VAL A 103 7.57 -2.14 -4.41
N VAL A 104 7.16 -1.20 -3.56
CA VAL A 104 5.75 -0.79 -3.41
C VAL A 104 5.21 -0.24 -4.73
N VAL A 105 5.96 0.66 -5.38
CA VAL A 105 5.58 1.20 -6.69
C VAL A 105 5.44 0.07 -7.72
N SER A 106 6.40 -0.85 -7.77
CA SER A 106 6.36 -1.97 -8.70
C SER A 106 5.17 -2.90 -8.48
N ILE A 107 4.75 -3.14 -7.24
CA ILE A 107 3.56 -3.97 -6.94
C ILE A 107 2.29 -3.32 -7.52
N PHE A 108 2.07 -2.02 -7.29
CA PHE A 108 0.90 -1.32 -7.84
C PHE A 108 0.92 -1.26 -9.37
N VAL A 109 2.09 -1.02 -9.96
CA VAL A 109 2.28 -0.97 -11.42
C VAL A 109 2.00 -2.35 -12.04
N ARG A 110 2.53 -3.43 -11.46
CA ARG A 110 2.28 -4.78 -11.96
C ARG A 110 0.79 -5.11 -11.92
N HIS A 111 0.12 -4.83 -10.80
CA HIS A 111 -1.30 -5.08 -10.70
C HIS A 111 -2.09 -4.36 -11.78
N MET A 112 -1.76 -3.08 -12.01
CA MET A 112 -2.44 -2.29 -13.02
C MET A 112 -2.27 -2.89 -14.43
N ILE A 113 -1.07 -3.36 -14.77
CA ILE A 113 -0.77 -3.98 -16.05
C ILE A 113 -1.44 -5.35 -16.21
N CYS A 114 -1.39 -6.19 -15.18
CA CYS A 114 -1.83 -7.58 -15.23
C CYS A 114 -3.34 -7.76 -15.01
N HIS A 115 -3.94 -6.91 -14.18
CA HIS A 115 -5.30 -7.09 -13.66
C HIS A 115 -6.18 -5.86 -13.83
N GLY A 116 -5.59 -4.70 -14.13
CA GLY A 116 -6.31 -3.46 -14.38
C GLY A 116 -6.30 -2.47 -13.23
N LYS A 117 -7.06 -1.39 -13.43
CA LYS A 117 -7.08 -0.23 -12.53
C LYS A 117 -7.63 -0.62 -11.15
N TYR A 118 -6.92 -0.20 -10.12
CA TYR A 118 -7.38 -0.22 -8.73
C TYR A 118 -7.41 1.21 -8.20
N GLU A 119 -8.49 1.61 -7.52
CA GLU A 119 -8.60 2.95 -6.93
C GLU A 119 -7.67 3.05 -5.71
N LEU A 120 -6.82 4.07 -5.66
CA LEU A 120 -5.80 4.23 -4.62
C LEU A 120 -6.00 5.50 -3.83
N HIS A 121 -5.85 6.64 -4.49
CA HIS A 121 -5.95 7.94 -3.86
C HIS A 121 -7.41 8.31 -3.59
N SER A 122 -8.30 8.00 -4.52
CA SER A 122 -9.72 8.32 -4.44
C SER A 122 -10.44 7.62 -3.27
N LEU A 123 -10.00 6.42 -2.89
CA LEU A 123 -10.50 5.71 -1.69
C LEU A 123 -10.07 6.35 -0.36
N GLY A 124 -9.07 7.25 -0.38
CA GLY A 124 -8.54 7.89 0.82
C GLY A 124 -8.01 6.86 1.84
N VAL A 125 -8.44 7.00 3.10
CA VAL A 125 -8.00 6.15 4.22
C VAL A 125 -8.95 5.01 4.56
N ASN A 126 -10.09 4.92 3.86
CA ASN A 126 -11.15 3.98 4.16
C ASN A 126 -10.98 2.70 3.34
N PRO A 127 -11.49 1.54 3.81
CA PRO A 127 -11.52 0.32 3.02
C PRO A 127 -12.34 0.49 1.72
N SER A 128 -11.96 -0.25 0.69
CA SER A 128 -12.74 -0.37 -0.54
C SER A 128 -14.11 -0.99 -0.26
N PRO A 129 -15.20 -0.52 -0.89
CA PRO A 129 -16.51 -1.16 -0.83
C PRO A 129 -16.51 -2.63 -1.28
N ASP A 130 -15.59 -3.01 -2.18
CA ASP A 130 -15.46 -4.38 -2.68
C ASP A 130 -14.79 -5.32 -1.67
N PHE A 131 -14.12 -4.76 -0.65
CA PHE A 131 -13.42 -5.48 0.41
C PHE A 131 -13.87 -4.95 1.78
N PRO A 132 -15.16 -5.10 2.14
CA PRO A 132 -15.69 -4.56 3.37
C PRO A 132 -14.96 -5.17 4.58
N ARG A 133 -14.68 -4.34 5.57
CA ARG A 133 -14.07 -4.74 6.83
C ARG A 133 -15.14 -4.76 7.91
N ASN A 134 -15.24 -5.86 8.65
CA ASN A 134 -16.10 -5.91 9.83
C ASN A 134 -15.53 -4.93 10.86
N GLN A 135 -16.21 -3.80 11.08
CA GLN A 135 -15.85 -2.79 12.08
C GLN A 135 -16.15 -3.24 13.51
N GLU A 136 -16.09 -4.54 13.80
CA GLU A 136 -16.24 -5.04 15.16
C GLU A 136 -14.91 -4.81 15.89
N SER A 137 -14.84 -3.68 16.61
CA SER A 137 -13.79 -3.33 17.58
C SER A 137 -12.51 -2.70 17.00
N ALA A 138 -12.61 -1.59 16.27
CA ALA A 138 -11.51 -0.63 16.32
C ALA A 138 -11.64 0.17 17.64
N PRO A 139 -10.71 0.06 18.61
CA PRO A 139 -10.72 0.99 19.73
C PRO A 139 -10.54 2.41 19.17
N ASP A 140 -11.31 3.32 19.76
CA ASP A 140 -11.48 4.72 19.37
C ASP A 140 -10.14 5.49 19.44
N HIS A 141 -9.31 5.32 18.41
CA HIS A 141 -8.05 6.03 18.24
C HIS A 141 -8.08 6.81 16.93
N ALA A 142 -9.08 7.69 16.82
CA ALA A 142 -9.11 8.77 15.84
C ALA A 142 -8.07 9.85 16.18
N LYS A 143 -6.78 9.50 16.20
CA LYS A 143 -5.65 10.42 16.00
C LYS A 143 -4.57 9.63 15.27
N ALA A 144 -4.15 10.13 14.11
CA ALA A 144 -2.99 9.61 13.41
C ALA A 144 -1.82 9.48 14.40
N PRO A 145 -1.05 8.37 14.42
CA PRO A 145 0.08 8.25 15.32
C PRO A 145 1.07 9.37 15.02
N ASP A 146 1.37 10.22 16.00
CA ASP A 146 2.54 11.08 15.92
C ASP A 146 3.76 10.16 15.87
N TRP A 147 4.51 10.19 14.77
CA TRP A 147 5.68 9.34 14.54
C TRP A 147 6.74 9.50 15.64
N LYS A 148 6.68 10.59 16.44
CA LYS A 148 7.51 10.77 17.63
C LYS A 148 7.17 9.84 18.80
N GLU A 149 5.91 9.42 18.94
CA GLU A 149 5.52 8.45 19.98
C GLU A 149 5.98 7.04 19.63
N THR A 150 6.00 6.68 18.35
CA THR A 150 6.46 5.35 17.91
C THR A 150 7.96 5.12 18.13
N GLU A 151 8.80 6.15 17.97
CA GLU A 151 10.23 6.06 18.30
C GLU A 151 10.49 5.92 19.82
N GLU A 152 9.72 6.62 20.67
CA GLU A 152 9.85 6.52 22.13
C GLU A 152 9.41 5.15 22.64
N VAL A 153 8.32 4.60 22.08
CA VAL A 153 7.81 3.26 22.40
C VAL A 153 8.81 2.19 21.96
N GLN A 154 9.39 2.30 20.77
CA GLN A 154 10.42 1.38 20.29
C GLN A 154 11.70 1.44 21.14
N ARG A 155 12.12 2.64 21.57
CA ARG A 155 13.27 2.82 22.47
C ARG A 155 13.04 2.20 23.85
N ARG A 156 11.83 2.33 24.40
CA ARG A 156 11.45 1.74 25.69
C ARG A 156 11.37 0.22 25.64
N ILE A 157 10.84 -0.35 24.54
CA ILE A 157 10.81 -1.80 24.35
C ILE A 157 12.24 -2.34 24.26
N GLY A 158 13.11 -1.73 23.45
CA GLY A 158 14.52 -2.13 23.35
C GLY A 158 15.30 -2.04 24.68
N ALA A 159 15.02 -1.02 25.50
CA ALA A 159 15.65 -0.85 26.82
C ALA A 159 15.19 -1.91 27.85
N LEU A 160 13.97 -2.43 27.73
CA LEU A 160 13.46 -3.50 28.59
C LEU A 160 14.01 -4.87 28.19
N THR A 161 14.22 -5.13 26.89
CA THR A 161 14.80 -6.40 26.42
C THR A 161 16.26 -6.56 26.83
N MET A 162 17.03 -5.46 26.89
CA MET A 162 18.44 -5.47 27.31
C MET A 162 18.65 -5.67 28.82
N LYS A 163 17.66 -5.38 29.66
CA LYS A 163 17.73 -5.61 31.11
C LYS A 163 17.40 -7.06 31.52
N GLY A 164 16.87 -7.87 30.60
CA GLY A 164 16.49 -9.26 30.84
C GLY A 164 17.57 -10.31 30.56
N GLN A 165 18.72 -9.93 29.97
CA GLN A 165 19.77 -10.87 29.54
C GLN A 165 21.09 -10.78 30.32
N SER A 166 21.19 -9.98 31.39
CA SER A 166 22.29 -10.12 32.34
C SER A 166 21.88 -10.99 33.51
N LYS A 167 22.16 -12.29 33.38
CA LYS A 167 22.49 -13.18 34.50
C LYS A 167 23.53 -14.20 34.05
#